data_AF-A0A535FL54-F1
#
_entry.id   AF-A0A535FL54-F1
#
_cell.length_a   1.000
_cell.length_b   1.000
_cell.length_c   1.000
_cell.angle_alpha   90.00
_cell.angle_beta   90.00
_cell.angle_gamma   90.00
#
_symmetry.space_group_name_H-M   'P 1'
#
loop_
_entity.id
_entity.type
_entity.pdbx_description
1 polymer ?
#
loop_
_entity_poly.entity_id
_entity_poly.type
_entity_poly.pdbx_seq_one_letter_code
_entity_poly.pdbx_strand_id
1 'polypeptide(L)'
;MSDFDYHLPLELIAQRPLEPRDSSRLLVVQRSSGQLEHRHFRNIGEYLRPGDLLIANQSRVIPARLLGKRATSGGAVEVLLLAERSDLGHDHWEVLVRPGRRLREGARIIFSDASGGARLVGEIMRRTEAGEPTEQ
;
A
#
# COMPACT_ATOMS: atom_id res chain seq x y z
N MET A 1 2.61 20.83 -16.52
CA MET A 1 3.66 20.27 -15.63
C MET A 1 4.41 21.37 -14.89
N SER A 2 4.58 22.57 -15.48
CA SER A 2 5.14 23.76 -14.81
C SER A 2 4.25 24.37 -13.72
N ASP A 3 2.94 24.13 -13.74
CA ASP A 3 1.97 24.78 -12.85
C ASP A 3 2.15 24.43 -11.36
N PHE A 4 2.97 23.42 -11.07
CA PHE A 4 3.32 22.98 -9.71
C PHE A 4 4.83 23.04 -9.44
N ASP A 5 5.61 23.64 -10.34
CA ASP A 5 7.04 23.79 -10.17
C ASP A 5 7.36 25.01 -9.29
N TYR A 6 8.29 24.84 -8.35
CA TYR A 6 8.76 25.90 -7.48
C TYR A 6 10.22 25.70 -7.12
N HIS A 7 10.94 26.81 -6.89
CA HIS A 7 12.32 26.74 -6.45
C HIS A 7 12.42 26.20 -5.02
N LEU A 8 12.97 24.99 -4.87
CA LEU A 8 13.28 24.37 -3.59
C LEU A 8 14.80 24.20 -3.43
N PRO A 9 15.47 25.08 -2.66
CA PRO A 9 16.87 24.89 -2.32
C PRO A 9 17.11 23.54 -1.62
N LEU A 10 18.15 22.80 -2.02
CA LEU A 10 18.43 21.45 -1.53
C LEU A 10 18.68 21.42 -0.02
N GLU A 11 19.26 22.48 0.52
CA GLU A 11 19.55 22.65 1.95
C GLU A 11 18.28 22.74 2.81
N LEU A 12 17.12 23.05 2.21
CA LEU A 12 15.83 23.07 2.91
C LEU A 12 15.14 21.69 2.93
N ILE A 13 15.71 20.69 2.25
CA ILE A 13 15.23 19.30 2.29
C ILE A 13 15.82 18.62 3.52
N ALA A 14 14.97 18.38 4.52
CA ALA A 14 15.37 17.71 5.75
C ALA A 14 15.93 16.30 5.46
N GLN A 15 17.18 16.07 5.86
CA GLN A 15 17.86 14.78 5.70
C GLN A 15 17.60 13.81 6.86
N ARG A 16 17.17 14.34 8.01
CA ARG A 16 16.85 13.60 9.23
C ARG A 16 15.65 14.25 9.93
N PRO A 17 14.84 13.49 10.67
CA PRO A 17 13.79 14.06 11.50
C PRO A 17 14.40 14.91 12.64
N LEU A 18 13.62 15.87 13.13
CA LEU A 18 13.93 16.61 14.35
C LEU A 18 13.59 15.76 15.59
N GLU A 19 14.35 15.96 16.68
CA GLU A 19 14.09 15.34 17.98
C GLU A 19 13.92 16.41 19.07
N PRO A 20 12.79 16.45 19.79
CA PRO A 20 11.61 15.58 19.66
C PRO A 20 10.82 15.85 18.36
N ARG A 21 10.16 14.84 17.79
CA ARG A 21 9.43 14.94 16.51
C ARG A 21 8.38 16.06 16.46
N ASP A 22 7.76 16.38 17.60
CA ASP A 22 6.73 17.42 17.73
C ASP A 22 7.29 18.87 17.71
N SER A 23 8.61 19.02 17.69
CA SER A 23 9.30 20.30 17.53
C SER A 23 9.41 20.73 16.06
N SER A 24 8.91 19.92 15.12
CA SER A 24 8.82 20.31 13.72
C SER A 24 7.90 21.51 13.52
N ARG A 25 8.21 22.33 12.50
CA ARG A 25 7.38 23.47 12.11
C ARG A 25 6.07 22.98 11.48
N LEU A 26 4.99 23.67 11.79
CA LEU A 26 3.66 23.48 11.22
C LEU A 26 3.26 24.77 10.50
N LEU A 27 3.03 24.70 9.18
CA LEU A 27 2.43 25.79 8.42
C LEU A 27 0.91 25.58 8.39
N VAL A 28 0.16 26.50 8.98
CA VAL A 28 -1.31 26.47 8.96
C VAL A 28 -1.79 27.39 7.85
N VAL A 29 -2.66 26.86 6.99
CA VAL A 29 -3.24 27.59 5.85
C VAL A 29 -4.75 27.69 6.05
N GLN A 30 -5.24 28.89 6.32
CA GLN A 30 -6.67 29.17 6.44
C GLN A 30 -7.28 29.31 5.05
N ARG A 31 -7.83 28.21 4.51
CA ARG A 31 -8.32 28.14 3.13
C ARG A 31 -9.32 29.23 2.73
N SER A 32 -10.18 29.68 3.66
CA SER A 32 -11.20 30.70 3.39
C SER A 32 -10.64 32.12 3.26
N SER A 33 -9.57 32.45 3.98
CA SER A 33 -8.99 33.80 4.01
C SER A 33 -7.64 33.90 3.32
N GLY A 34 -7.00 32.77 3.01
CA GLY A 34 -5.62 32.72 2.53
C GLY A 34 -4.57 33.05 3.60
N GLN A 35 -4.98 33.25 4.86
CA GLN A 35 -4.03 33.58 5.93
C GLN A 35 -3.11 32.39 6.23
N LEU A 36 -1.84 32.72 6.48
CA LEU A 36 -0.79 31.78 6.82
C LEU A 36 -0.34 32.01 8.26
N GLU A 37 -0.20 30.93 9.04
CA GLU A 37 0.37 30.98 10.38
C GLU A 37 1.54 29.99 10.50
N HIS A 38 2.60 30.43 11.18
CA HIS A 38 3.73 29.57 11.52
C HIS A 38 3.61 29.10 12.96
N ARG A 39 3.55 27.78 13.17
CA ARG A 39 3.41 27.12 14.47
C ARG A 39 4.44 25.99 14.61
N HIS A 40 4.37 25.29 15.74
CA HIS A 40 5.05 24.01 15.95
C HIS A 40 4.02 22.88 15.99
N PHE A 41 4.42 21.68 15.57
CA PHE A 41 3.51 20.54 15.45
C PHE A 41 2.88 20.15 16.79
N ARG A 42 3.57 20.33 17.92
CA ARG A 42 3.00 20.16 19.26
C ARG A 42 1.72 20.98 19.53
N ASN A 43 1.51 22.08 18.81
CA ASN A 43 0.33 22.95 18.93
C ASN A 43 -0.84 22.51 18.03
N ILE A 44 -0.73 21.40 17.29
CA ILE A 44 -1.77 20.95 16.36
C ILE A 44 -3.15 20.78 17.04
N GLY A 45 -3.16 20.41 18.33
CA GLY A 45 -4.39 20.26 19.11
C GLY A 45 -5.21 21.54 19.23
N GLU A 46 -4.60 22.72 19.10
CA GLU A 46 -5.31 24.03 19.13
C GLU A 46 -6.23 24.23 17.92
N TYR A 47 -6.02 23.46 16.85
CA TYR A 47 -6.80 23.52 15.61
C TYR A 47 -7.84 22.41 15.48
N LEU A 48 -7.90 21.49 16.45
CA LEU A 48 -8.89 20.40 16.49
C LEU A 48 -10.01 20.75 17.47
N ARG A 49 -11.24 20.40 17.10
CA ARG A 49 -12.43 20.62 17.92
C ARG A 49 -12.94 19.28 18.46
N PRO A 50 -13.63 19.29 19.61
CA PRO A 50 -14.37 18.12 20.06
C PRO A 50 -15.31 17.62 18.95
N GLY A 51 -15.19 16.33 18.60
CA GLY A 51 -15.94 15.71 17.51
C GLY A 51 -15.15 15.51 16.20
N ASP A 52 -13.97 16.12 16.06
CA ASP A 52 -13.11 15.87 14.90
C ASP A 52 -12.53 14.45 14.93
N LEU A 53 -12.41 13.82 13.75
CA LEU A 53 -11.82 12.50 13.57
C LEU A 53 -10.42 12.61 12.95
N LEU A 54 -9.40 12.18 13.71
CA LEU A 54 -8.05 12.04 13.19
C LEU A 54 -7.86 10.64 12.62
N ILE A 55 -7.66 10.56 11.30
CA ILE A 55 -7.36 9.29 10.61
C ILE A 55 -5.84 9.22 10.41
N ALA A 56 -5.19 8.31 11.12
CA ALA A 56 -3.76 8.05 10.97
C ALA A 56 -3.54 6.78 10.15
N ASN A 57 -2.66 6.85 9.15
CA ASN A 57 -2.26 5.68 8.38
C ASN A 57 -1.23 4.86 9.17
N GLN A 58 -1.52 3.58 9.42
CA GLN A 58 -0.57 2.62 9.97
C GLN A 58 -0.17 1.64 8.87
N SER A 59 1.05 1.79 8.33
CA SER A 59 1.55 0.92 7.27
C SER A 59 2.19 -0.33 7.86
N ARG A 60 1.76 -1.52 7.41
CA ARG A 60 2.37 -2.81 7.79
C ARG A 60 2.90 -3.49 6.54
N VAL A 61 4.18 -3.87 6.56
CA VAL A 61 4.78 -4.72 5.52
C VAL A 61 4.47 -6.18 5.86
N ILE A 62 3.75 -6.86 4.98
CA ILE A 62 3.55 -8.32 5.06
C ILE A 62 4.52 -8.96 4.05
N PRO A 63 5.41 -9.88 4.46
CA PRO A 63 6.21 -10.68 3.53
C PRO A 63 5.28 -11.67 2.81
N ALA A 64 4.62 -11.18 1.77
CA ALA A 64 3.43 -11.79 1.18
C ALA A 64 3.65 -12.25 -0.26
N ARG A 65 4.90 -12.24 -0.75
CA ARG A 65 5.18 -12.56 -2.16
C ARG A 65 5.50 -14.03 -2.35
N LEU A 66 4.70 -14.69 -3.20
CA LEU A 66 4.88 -16.07 -3.64
C LEU A 66 5.17 -16.11 -5.14
N LEU A 67 6.18 -16.88 -5.55
CA LEU A 67 6.50 -17.14 -6.95
C LEU A 67 6.03 -18.54 -7.32
N GLY A 68 5.22 -18.65 -8.36
CA GLY A 68 4.65 -19.91 -8.82
C GLY A 68 4.60 -20.02 -10.34
N LYS A 69 4.05 -21.13 -10.81
CA LYS A 69 3.82 -21.42 -12.23
C LYS A 69 2.39 -21.85 -12.45
N ARG A 70 1.81 -21.46 -13.58
CA ARG A 70 0.47 -21.94 -13.97
C ARG A 70 0.52 -23.45 -14.21
N ALA A 71 -0.40 -24.20 -13.60
CA ALA A 71 -0.45 -25.65 -13.77
C ALA A 71 -0.63 -26.08 -15.24
N THR A 72 -1.32 -25.28 -16.05
CA THR A 72 -1.64 -25.60 -17.44
C THR A 72 -0.50 -25.31 -18.42
N SER A 73 0.25 -24.23 -18.22
CA SER A 73 1.20 -23.70 -19.21
C SER A 73 2.63 -23.60 -18.71
N GLY A 74 2.87 -23.80 -17.41
CA GLY A 74 4.18 -23.60 -16.78
C GLY A 74 4.65 -22.15 -16.72
N GLY A 75 3.89 -21.19 -17.26
CA GLY A 75 4.22 -19.77 -17.26
C GLY A 75 4.32 -19.22 -15.84
N ALA A 76 5.35 -18.39 -15.60
CA ALA A 76 5.62 -17.79 -14.29
C ALA A 76 4.49 -16.85 -13.85
N VAL A 77 4.21 -16.85 -12.54
CA VAL A 77 3.22 -16.00 -11.89
C VAL A 77 3.75 -15.57 -10.52
N GLU A 78 3.67 -14.28 -10.26
CA GLU A 78 3.87 -13.66 -8.95
C GLU A 78 2.52 -13.44 -8.28
N VAL A 79 2.41 -13.85 -7.02
CA VAL A 79 1.23 -13.68 -6.19
C VAL A 79 1.63 -12.87 -4.96
N LEU A 80 0.94 -11.76 -4.71
CA LEU A 80 1.11 -10.94 -3.52
C LEU A 80 -0.14 -11.12 -2.64
N LEU A 81 0.04 -11.69 -1.45
CA LEU A 81 -1.02 -11.81 -0.47
C LEU A 81 -1.39 -10.43 0.10
N LEU A 82 -2.66 -10.05 0.05
CA LEU A 82 -3.15 -8.77 0.54
C LEU A 82 -3.78 -8.92 1.93
N ALA A 83 -4.71 -9.88 2.05
CA ALA A 83 -5.41 -10.15 3.30
C ALA A 83 -5.86 -11.61 3.36
N GLU A 84 -5.78 -12.22 4.54
CA GLU A 84 -6.45 -13.49 4.80
C GLU A 84 -7.96 -13.24 4.89
N ARG A 85 -8.73 -14.10 4.22
CA ARG A 85 -10.20 -14.04 4.16
C ARG A 85 -10.78 -15.09 5.09
N SER A 86 -10.62 -14.86 6.38
CA SER A 86 -11.12 -15.75 7.44
C SER A 86 -12.65 -15.90 7.41
N ASP A 87 -13.37 -14.94 6.80
CA ASP A 87 -14.79 -15.01 6.50
C ASP A 87 -15.17 -16.16 5.55
N LEU A 88 -14.21 -16.63 4.74
CA LEU A 88 -14.36 -17.75 3.81
C LEU A 88 -13.76 -19.06 4.35
N GLY A 89 -13.27 -19.06 5.58
CA GLY A 89 -12.55 -20.17 6.22
C GLY A 89 -11.03 -20.03 6.15
N HIS A 90 -10.34 -21.05 6.64
CA HIS A 90 -8.88 -21.11 6.61
C HIS A 90 -8.35 -21.23 5.16
N ASP A 91 -7.11 -20.80 4.93
CA ASP A 91 -6.39 -20.88 3.65
C ASP A 91 -6.96 -20.05 2.48
N HIS A 92 -7.94 -19.18 2.75
CA HIS A 92 -8.46 -18.25 1.76
C HIS A 92 -7.75 -16.91 1.86
N TRP A 93 -7.27 -16.42 0.72
CA TRP A 93 -6.53 -15.16 0.65
C TRP A 93 -7.04 -14.30 -0.48
N GLU A 94 -7.16 -13.02 -0.20
CA GLU A 94 -7.23 -12.00 -1.22
C GLU A 94 -5.80 -11.70 -1.69
N VAL A 95 -5.61 -11.75 -3.01
CA VAL A 95 -4.28 -11.71 -3.61
C VAL A 95 -4.26 -10.83 -4.86
N LEU A 96 -3.12 -10.18 -5.10
CA LEU A 96 -2.82 -9.56 -6.38
C LEU A 96 -1.92 -10.49 -7.19
N VAL A 97 -2.25 -10.69 -8.47
CA VAL A 97 -1.53 -11.66 -9.32
C VAL A 97 -0.97 -11.02 -10.58
N ARG A 98 0.31 -11.30 -10.88
CA ARG A 98 1.01 -10.82 -12.06
C ARG A 98 1.76 -11.95 -12.78
N PRO A 99 1.52 -12.22 -14.09
CA PRO A 99 0.48 -11.66 -14.95
C PRO A 99 -0.90 -12.28 -14.64
N GLY A 100 -1.86 -11.45 -14.22
CA GLY A 100 -3.20 -11.88 -13.83
C GLY A 100 -4.20 -12.08 -14.98
N ARG A 101 -4.01 -11.41 -16.13
CA ARG A 101 -5.04 -11.29 -17.19
C ARG A 101 -5.66 -12.60 -17.67
N ARG A 102 -4.88 -13.69 -17.75
CA ARG A 102 -5.34 -15.01 -18.21
C ARG A 102 -5.63 -16.02 -17.09
N LEU A 103 -5.51 -15.61 -15.82
CA LEU A 103 -5.94 -16.41 -14.67
C LEU A 103 -7.42 -16.16 -14.43
N ARG A 104 -8.24 -17.16 -14.75
CA ARG A 104 -9.69 -17.19 -14.53
C ARG A 104 -9.99 -18.09 -13.34
N GLU A 105 -11.23 -18.08 -12.89
CA GLU A 105 -11.73 -19.00 -11.87
C GLU A 105 -11.43 -20.46 -12.25
N GLY A 106 -11.05 -21.26 -11.26
CA GLY A 106 -10.59 -22.64 -11.43
C GLY A 106 -9.14 -22.78 -11.92
N ALA A 107 -8.44 -21.68 -12.25
CA ALA A 107 -7.05 -21.77 -12.64
C ALA A 107 -6.17 -22.10 -11.43
N ARG A 108 -5.22 -23.02 -11.63
CA ARG A 108 -4.30 -23.48 -10.57
C ARG A 108 -2.89 -22.93 -10.75
N ILE A 109 -2.29 -22.51 -9.65
CA ILE A 109 -0.91 -22.03 -9.55
C ILE A 109 -0.14 -22.98 -8.63
N ILE A 110 0.98 -23.48 -9.12
CA ILE A 110 1.87 -24.38 -8.38
C ILE A 110 3.02 -23.55 -7.82
N PHE A 111 3.20 -23.62 -6.51
CA PHE A 111 4.33 -23.01 -5.80
C PHE A 111 5.29 -24.12 -5.39
N SER A 112 6.51 -24.05 -5.91
CA SER A 112 7.57 -25.01 -5.61
C SER A 112 8.48 -24.48 -4.52
N ASP A 113 9.06 -25.39 -3.72
CA ASP A 113 10.16 -25.03 -2.84
C ASP A 113 11.49 -24.87 -3.61
N ALA A 114 12.55 -24.52 -2.90
CA ALA A 114 13.89 -24.35 -3.48
C ALA A 114 14.46 -25.65 -4.10
N SER A 115 13.91 -26.82 -3.76
CA SER A 115 14.30 -28.12 -4.32
C SER A 115 13.49 -28.52 -5.58
N GLY A 116 12.52 -27.69 -5.98
CA GLY A 116 11.71 -27.92 -7.17
C GLY A 116 10.47 -28.80 -6.95
N GLY A 117 10.28 -29.35 -5.76
CA GLY A 117 9.06 -30.06 -5.38
C GLY A 117 7.89 -29.11 -5.20
N ALA A 118 6.70 -29.48 -5.70
CA ALA A 118 5.48 -28.71 -5.47
C ALA A 118 5.10 -28.77 -3.99
N ARG A 119 5.07 -27.61 -3.32
CA ARG A 119 4.77 -27.51 -1.88
C ARG A 119 3.35 -27.01 -1.61
N LEU A 120 2.82 -26.19 -2.52
CA LEU A 120 1.48 -25.61 -2.40
C LEU A 120 0.85 -25.48 -3.80
N VAL A 121 -0.45 -25.75 -3.88
CA VAL A 121 -1.26 -25.47 -5.07
C VAL A 121 -2.36 -24.51 -4.66
N GLY A 122 -2.38 -23.33 -5.26
CA GLY A 122 -3.46 -22.35 -5.09
C GLY A 122 -4.44 -22.43 -6.26
N GLU A 123 -5.72 -22.26 -5.98
CA GLU A 123 -6.78 -22.17 -6.98
C GLU A 123 -7.42 -20.78 -6.96
N ILE A 124 -7.65 -20.20 -8.14
CA ILE A 124 -8.36 -18.93 -8.27
C ILE A 124 -9.85 -19.20 -8.06
N MET A 125 -10.39 -18.78 -6.93
CA MET A 125 -11.81 -18.94 -6.62
C MET A 125 -12.68 -17.91 -7.33
N ARG A 126 -12.28 -16.63 -7.26
CA ARG A 126 -12.98 -15.51 -7.88
C ARG A 126 -12.07 -14.34 -8.19
N ARG A 127 -12.48 -13.48 -9.11
CA ARG A 127 -11.89 -12.15 -9.26
C ARG A 127 -12.65 -11.12 -8.45
N THR A 128 -11.93 -10.26 -7.75
CA THR A 128 -12.48 -9.07 -7.08
C THR A 128 -12.23 -7.83 -7.93
N GLU A 129 -13.02 -6.79 -7.72
CA GLU A 129 -12.91 -5.50 -8.43
C GLU A 129 -11.65 -4.72 -8.06
N ALA A 130 -10.94 -5.10 -7.00
CA ALA A 130 -9.75 -4.43 -6.47
C ALA A 130 -8.48 -4.56 -7.36
N GLY A 131 -8.62 -5.04 -8.61
CA GLY A 131 -7.55 -5.67 -9.35
C GLY A 131 -7.28 -5.18 -10.77
N GLU A 132 -7.67 -3.96 -11.13
CA GLU A 132 -7.04 -3.33 -12.30
C GLU A 132 -5.70 -2.74 -11.86
N PRO A 133 -4.56 -3.25 -12.39
CA PRO A 133 -3.32 -2.51 -12.25
C PRO A 133 -3.54 -1.19 -12.98
N THR A 134 -3.53 -0.09 -12.23
CA THR A 134 -3.28 1.22 -12.82
C THR A 134 -1.90 1.13 -13.45
N GLU A 135 -1.84 0.94 -14.76
CA GLU A 135 -0.63 1.22 -15.52
C GLU A 135 -0.37 2.73 -15.36
N GLN A 136 0.71 3.08 -14.68
CA GLN A 136 1.41 4.35 -14.88
C GLN A 136 2.61 4.06 -15.77
#